data_AF-A0A1G4BE28-F1
#
_entry.id   AF-A0A1G4BE28-F1
#
_cell.length_a   1.000
_cell.length_b   1.000
_cell.length_c   1.000
_cell.angle_alpha   90.00
_cell.angle_beta   90.00
_cell.angle_gamma   90.00
#
_symmetry.space_group_name_H-M   'P 1'
#
loop_
_entity.id
_entity.type
_entity.pdbx_description
1 polymer ?
#
loop_
_entity_poly.entity_id
_entity_poly.type
_entity_poly.pdbx_seq_one_letter_code
_entity_poly.pdbx_strand_id
1 'polypeptide(L)' 'SSLIKILIFFVLKKSKKKLRFIIDYKKLNEIIKKNYYLLPLIAELKEILYKA' A
#
# COMPACT_ATOMS: atom_id res chain seq x y z
N SER A 1 -10.35 26.39 3.05
CA SER A 1 -10.19 25.07 2.43
C SER A 1 -8.75 24.62 2.66
N SER A 2 -8.52 23.60 3.49
CA SER A 2 -7.17 23.11 3.78
C SER A 2 -6.65 22.30 2.58
N LEU A 3 -5.75 22.88 1.80
CA LEU A 3 -5.02 22.16 0.76
C LEU A 3 -4.11 21.12 1.42
N ILE A 4 -4.46 19.84 1.29
CA ILE A 4 -3.57 18.76 1.69
C ILE A 4 -2.36 18.82 0.75
N LYS A 5 -1.19 19.17 1.28
CA LYS A 5 0.07 19.18 0.53
C LYS A 5 0.42 17.74 0.14
N ILE A 6 0.31 17.43 -1.15
CA ILE A 6 0.69 16.14 -1.72
C ILE A 6 2.18 16.17 -2.06
N LEU A 7 2.94 15.19 -1.57
CA LEU A 7 4.34 15.01 -1.92
C LEU A 7 4.46 13.94 -3.02
N ILE A 8 5.34 14.20 -3.99
CA ILE A 8 5.62 13.32 -5.12
C ILE A 8 7.08 12.90 -5.06
N PHE A 9 7.32 11.62 -5.30
CA PHE A 9 8.64 11.00 -5.29
C PHE A 9 8.89 10.27 -6.62
N PHE A 10 10.13 10.36 -7.10
CA PHE A 10 10.63 9.51 -8.18
C PHE A 10 11.61 8.49 -7.59
N VAL A 11 11.20 7.23 -7.54
CA VAL A 11 12.00 6.14 -6.95
C VAL A 11 12.53 5.21 -8.03
N LEU A 12 13.81 4.88 -7.99
CA LEU A 12 14.43 3.92 -8.91
C LEU A 12 13.83 2.53 -8.75
N LYS A 13 13.40 1.90 -9.84
CA LYS A 13 13.08 0.47 -9.86
C LYS A 13 14.34 -0.35 -9.54
N LYS A 14 14.18 -1.57 -9.03
CA LYS A 14 15.29 -2.52 -8.78
C LYS A 14 16.20 -2.71 -9.99
N SER A 15 15.64 -2.70 -11.20
CA SER A 15 16.42 -2.81 -12.45
C SER A 15 17.25 -1.56 -12.78
N LYS A 16 17.14 -0.48 -11.99
CA LYS A 16 17.78 0.85 -12.14
C LYS A 16 17.54 1.58 -13.47
N LYS A 17 16.87 0.95 -14.43
CA LYS A 17 16.60 1.50 -15.77
C LYS A 17 15.35 2.39 -15.86
N LYS A 18 14.50 2.40 -14.82
CA LYS A 18 13.22 3.13 -14.83
C LYS A 18 12.95 3.74 -13.46
N LEU A 19 12.39 4.94 -13.45
CA LEU A 19 11.82 5.56 -12.26
C LEU A 19 10.35 5.14 -12.09
N ARG A 20 9.88 5.09 -10.85
CA ARG A 20 8.46 5.02 -10.48
C ARG A 20 8.08 6.36 -9.91
N PHE A 21 7.02 6.93 -10.47
CA PHE A 21 6.31 8.03 -9.86
C PHE A 21 5.49 7.49 -8.68
N ILE A 22 5.69 8.06 -7.50
CA ILE A 22 5.03 7.65 -6.25
C ILE A 22 4.46 8.89 -5.58
N ILE A 23 3.21 8.82 -5.13
CA ILE A 23 2.58 9.85 -4.31
C ILE A 23 2.64 9.41 -2.85
N ASP A 24 3.04 10.31 -1.95
CA ASP A 24 2.98 10.07 -0.52
C ASP A 24 1.59 10.39 0.03
N TYR A 25 0.89 9.31 0.38
CA TYR A 25 -0.46 9.34 0.94
C TYR A 25 -0.49 9.27 2.46
N LYS A 26 0.63 9.38 3.19
CA LYS A 26 0.65 9.24 4.67
C LYS A 26 -0.41 10.09 5.37
N LYS A 27 -0.43 11.39 5.09
CA LYS A 27 -1.44 12.32 5.66
C LYS A 27 -2.86 11.97 5.23
N LEU A 28 -3.04 11.52 3.99
CA LEU A 28 -4.36 11.14 3.49
C LEU A 28 -4.86 9.84 4.17
N ASN A 29 -3.97 8.89 4.43
CA ASN A 29 -4.27 7.62 5.08
C ASN A 29 -4.69 7.79 6.56
N GLU A 30 -4.33 8.90 7.20
CA GLU A 30 -4.79 9.26 8.56
C GLU A 30 -6.22 9.84 8.54
N ILE A 31 -6.61 10.49 7.45
CA ILE A 31 -7.90 11.20 7.34
C ILE A 31 -9.01 10.27 6.82
N ILE A 32 -8.70 9.35 5.92
CA ILE A 32 -9.69 8.48 5.28
C ILE A 32 -10.22 7.41 6.26
N LYS A 33 -11.54 7.18 6.25
CA LYS A 33 -12.17 6.04 6.94
C LYS A 33 -11.68 4.73 6.31
N LYS A 34 -10.98 3.92 7.10
CA LYS A 34 -10.46 2.63 6.67
C LYS A 34 -11.59 1.60 6.58
N ASN A 35 -11.73 0.97 5.42
CA ASN A 35 -12.61 -0.18 5.22
C ASN A 35 -11.81 -1.47 5.44
N TYR A 36 -11.70 -1.89 6.70
CA TYR A 36 -10.92 -3.07 7.07
C TYR A 36 -11.67 -4.35 6.72
N TYR A 37 -10.95 -5.30 6.15
CA TYR A 37 -11.39 -6.69 6.00
C TYR A 37 -10.25 -7.60 6.47
N LEU A 38 -10.62 -8.75 7.02
CA LEU A 38 -9.64 -9.73 7.49
C LEU A 38 -8.95 -10.36 6.27
N LEU A 39 -7.63 -10.21 6.21
CA LEU A 39 -6.77 -10.90 5.26
C LEU A 39 -5.98 -11.94 6.06
N PRO A 40 -6.18 -13.25 5.82
CA PRO A 40 -5.44 -14.27 6.54
C PRO A 40 -3.95 -14.17 6.22
N LEU A 41 -3.12 -14.54 7.18
CA LEU A 41 -1.69 -14.71 6.94
C LEU A 41 -1.47 -15.83 5.92
N ILE A 42 -0.33 -15.82 5.22
CA ILE A 42 -0.03 -16.86 4.23
C ILE A 42 0.00 -18.27 4.84
N ALA A 43 0.38 -18.40 6.12
CA ALA A 43 0.33 -19.66 6.84
C ALA A 43 -1.12 -20.13 7.06
N GLU A 44 -1.99 -19.25 7.57
CA GLU A 44 -3.42 -19.52 7.76
C GLU A 44 -4.11 -19.86 6.43
N LEU A 45 -3.79 -19.12 5.36
CA LEU A 45 -4.32 -19.38 4.03
C LEU A 45 -3.89 -20.76 3.50
N LYS A 46 -2.63 -21.16 3.72
CA LYS A 46 -2.15 -22.50 3.34
C LYS A 46 -2.88 -23.59 4.12
N GLU A 47 -3.09 -23.41 5.42
CA GLU A 47 -3.89 -24.35 6.19
C GLU A 47 -5.30 -24.48 5.63
N ILE A 48 -5.96 -23.37 5.30
CA ILE A 48 -7.31 -23.40 4.70
C ILE A 48 -7.31 -24.15 3.36
N LEU A 49 -6.30 -23.92 2.51
CA LEU A 49 -6.26 -24.50 1.16
C LEU A 49 -5.82 -25.96 1.11
N TYR A 50 -4.95 -26.40 2.02
CA TYR A 50 -4.35 -27.73 2.01
C TYR A 50 -4.86 -28.66 3.14
N LYS A 51 -5.83 -28.22 3.96
CA LYS A 51 -6.60 -29.09 4.88
C LYS A 51 -7.81 -29.76 4.19
N ALA A 52 -7.74 -30.00 2.89
CA ALA A 52 -8.69 -30.85 2.15
C ALA A 52 -8.17 -32.28 2.07
#